data_AF-A0A4Y3RC46-F1
#
_entry.id   AF-A0A4Y3RC46-F1
#
_cell.length_a   1.000
_cell.length_b   1.000
_cell.length_c   1.000
_cell.angle_alpha   90.00
_cell.angle_beta   90.00
_cell.angle_gamma   90.00
#
_symmetry.space_group_name_H-M   'P 1'
#
loop_
_entity.id
_entity.type
_entity.pdbx_description
1 polymer ?
#
loop_
_entity_poly.entity_id
_entity_poly.type
_entity_poly.pdbx_seq_one_letter_code
_entity_poly.pdbx_strand_id
1 'polypeptide(L)'
;MAPSFAHVVRMHERDGFAPFDAQEDVRGISLQLRETDGRLRVQPRLEPLFAMPPRPRRPPAVRLAPGQWVRWQLNYRFSSAAGMQDWSYWWDTFNVAYGPVEAQVFLSQPTVHVDERGPLR
;
A
#
# COMPACT_ATOMS: atom_id res chain seq x y z
N MET A 1 2.95 5.17 24.10
CA MET A 1 2.34 4.97 22.77
C MET A 1 2.47 3.49 22.48
N ALA A 2 1.36 2.77 22.24
CA ALA A 2 1.45 1.35 21.90
C ALA A 2 2.29 1.17 20.62
N PRO A 3 3.07 0.08 20.48
CA PRO A 3 3.79 -0.19 19.25
C PRO A 3 2.77 -0.31 18.10
N SER A 4 2.93 0.54 17.08
CA SER A 4 2.14 0.51 15.87
C SER A 4 2.84 -0.42 14.88
N PHE A 5 2.29 -1.61 14.68
CA PHE A 5 2.81 -2.59 13.73
C PHE A 5 1.88 -2.74 12.53
N ALA A 6 2.45 -3.14 11.40
CA ALA A 6 1.74 -3.55 10.20
C ALA A 6 2.00 -5.04 9.97
N HIS A 7 0.95 -5.79 9.64
CA HIS A 7 1.10 -7.14 9.12
C HIS A 7 1.43 -7.04 7.63
N VAL A 8 2.60 -7.56 7.24
CA VAL A 8 3.11 -7.50 5.87
C VAL A 8 3.18 -8.92 5.33
N VAL A 9 2.65 -9.11 4.12
CA VAL A 9 2.80 -10.35 3.36
C VAL A 9 3.63 -10.04 2.12
N ARG A 10 4.78 -10.69 1.98
CA ARG A 10 5.68 -10.53 0.82
C ARG A 10 5.67 -11.78 -0.03
N MET A 11 5.69 -11.58 -1.34
CA MET A 11 5.78 -12.64 -2.33
C MET A 11 6.84 -12.24 -3.36
N HIS A 12 7.93 -13.01 -3.43
CA HIS A 12 9.04 -12.75 -4.34
C HIS A 12 9.07 -13.77 -5.46
N GLU A 13 9.41 -13.32 -6.68
CA GLU A 13 9.48 -14.17 -7.87
C GLU A 13 10.48 -15.32 -7.71
N ARG A 14 11.66 -15.05 -7.14
CA ARG A 14 12.70 -16.06 -6.88
C ARG A 14 12.21 -17.20 -5.96
N ASP A 15 11.21 -16.91 -5.14
CA ASP A 15 10.63 -17.84 -4.17
C ASP A 15 9.31 -18.44 -4.71
N GLY A 16 9.07 -18.37 -6.03
CA GLY A 16 7.86 -18.86 -6.67
C GLY A 16 6.58 -18.14 -6.22
N PHE A 17 6.73 -16.91 -5.72
CA PHE A 17 5.67 -16.13 -5.07
C PHE A 17 5.07 -16.81 -3.82
N ALA A 18 5.81 -17.66 -3.12
CA ALA A 18 5.39 -18.13 -1.81
C ALA A 18 5.15 -16.93 -0.86
N PRO A 19 4.06 -16.93 -0.06
CA PRO A 19 3.78 -15.84 0.87
C PRO A 19 4.64 -15.97 2.13
N PHE A 20 5.24 -14.85 2.55
CA PHE A 20 5.97 -14.72 3.80
C PHE A 20 5.32 -13.64 4.66
N ASP A 21 4.84 -14.03 5.85
CA ASP A 21 4.27 -13.11 6.83
C ASP A 21 5.34 -12.49 7.73
N ALA A 22 5.13 -11.22 8.08
CA ALA A 22 5.97 -10.48 9.01
C ALA A 22 5.17 -9.39 9.73
N GLN A 23 5.67 -8.95 10.88
CA GLN A 23 5.24 -7.71 11.53
C GLN A 23 6.33 -6.66 11.42
N GLU A 24 5.95 -5.45 11.00
CA GLU A 24 6.88 -4.33 10.83
C GLU A 24 6.37 -3.07 11.51
N ASP A 25 7.26 -2.14 11.86
CA ASP A 25 6.84 -0.82 12.32
C ASP A 25 6.06 -0.09 11.20
N VAL A 26 4.90 0.47 11.52
CA VAL A 26 4.07 1.27 10.61
C VAL A 26 4.83 2.47 10.01
N ARG A 27 5.93 2.92 10.62
CA ARG A 27 6.80 3.96 10.05
C ARG A 27 7.59 3.45 8.85
N GLY A 28 7.93 2.16 8.84
CA GLY A 28 8.71 1.48 7.80
C GLY A 28 7.92 1.16 6.53
N ILE A 29 6.58 1.11 6.60
CA ILE A 29 5.75 0.84 5.42
C ILE A 29 5.54 2.11 4.57
N SER A 30 5.36 1.94 3.26
CA SER A 30 5.16 3.01 2.27
C SER A 30 3.77 3.67 2.34
N LEU A 31 3.28 3.99 3.54
CA LEU A 31 2.04 4.70 3.80
C LEU A 31 2.26 5.92 4.68
N GLN A 32 1.56 7.01 4.37
CA GLN A 32 1.36 8.13 5.26
C GLN A 32 -0.02 7.97 5.92
N LEU A 33 0.00 7.79 7.23
CA LEU A 33 -1.18 7.71 8.08
C LEU A 33 -1.23 8.95 8.97
N ARG A 34 -2.35 9.67 8.95
CA ARG A 34 -2.54 10.85 9.80
C ARG A 34 -3.97 10.92 10.30
N GLU A 35 -4.13 10.91 11.61
CA GLU A 35 -5.44 11.12 12.24
C GLU A 35 -5.71 12.62 12.42
N THR A 36 -6.89 13.08 12.02
CA THR A 36 -7.35 14.47 12.19
C THR A 36 -8.88 14.50 12.17
N ASP A 37 -9.50 15.22 13.10
CA ASP A 37 -10.97 15.37 13.23
C ASP A 37 -11.73 14.02 13.31
N GLY A 38 -11.18 13.05 14.06
CA GLY A 38 -11.79 11.71 14.22
C GLY A 38 -11.83 10.88 12.94
N ARG A 39 -10.97 11.19 11.97
CA ARG A 39 -10.81 10.44 10.72
C ARG A 39 -9.35 10.12 10.46
N LEU A 40 -9.11 8.96 9.86
CA LEU A 40 -7.79 8.56 9.40
C LEU A 40 -7.58 8.95 7.94
N ARG A 41 -6.65 9.85 7.69
CA ARG A 41 -6.13 10.14 6.35
C ARG A 41 -5.10 9.08 5.97
N VAL A 42 -5.33 8.41 4.84
CA VAL A 42 -4.50 7.36 4.27
C VAL A 42 -3.97 7.81 2.91
N GLN A 43 -2.65 7.78 2.72
CA GLN A 43 -2.02 8.10 1.44
C GLN A 43 -0.76 7.25 1.21
N PRO A 44 -0.68 6.45 0.13
CA PRO A 44 0.55 5.77 -0.25
C PRO A 44 1.69 6.74 -0.57
N ARG A 45 2.86 6.44 0.00
CA ARG A 45 4.13 7.10 -0.32
C ARG A 45 4.71 6.43 -1.55
N LEU A 46 5.00 7.22 -2.57
CA LEU A 46 5.67 6.76 -3.78
C LEU A 46 7.06 7.37 -3.77
N GLU A 47 8.10 6.53 -3.65
CA GLU A 47 9.45 7.05 -3.82
C GLU A 47 9.69 7.35 -5.31
N PRO A 48 10.29 8.50 -5.66
CA PRO A 48 10.45 8.92 -7.06
C PRO A 48 11.16 7.89 -7.95
N LEU A 49 12.10 7.11 -7.38
CA LEU A 49 12.83 6.06 -8.10
C LEU A 49 11.93 4.89 -8.53
N PHE A 50 10.75 4.75 -7.93
CA PHE A 50 9.75 3.74 -8.25
C PHE A 50 8.51 4.35 -8.92
N ALA A 51 8.56 5.61 -9.35
CA ALA A 51 7.38 6.33 -9.83
C ALA A 51 6.88 5.93 -11.22
N MET A 52 7.51 4.94 -11.85
CA MET A 52 7.07 4.35 -13.11
C MET A 52 6.07 3.21 -12.81
N PRO A 53 4.95 3.11 -13.55
CA PRO A 53 4.60 3.91 -14.73
C PRO A 53 4.12 5.33 -14.36
N PRO A 54 4.25 6.31 -15.28
CA PRO A 54 3.78 7.67 -15.04
C PRO A 54 2.28 7.65 -14.73
N ARG A 55 1.88 8.41 -13.72
CA ARG A 55 0.48 8.56 -13.31
C ARG A 55 0.08 10.01 -13.59
N PRO A 56 -0.63 10.30 -14.70
CA PRO A 56 -0.98 11.68 -15.07
C PRO A 56 -1.73 12.43 -13.97
N ARG A 57 -2.51 11.69 -13.17
CA ARG A 57 -3.16 12.18 -11.97
C ARG A 57 -3.18 11.10 -10.90
N ARG A 58 -2.58 11.37 -9.74
CA ARG A 58 -2.70 10.48 -8.58
C ARG A 58 -4.04 10.70 -7.86
N PRO A 59 -4.71 9.65 -7.37
CA PRO A 59 -5.84 9.79 -6.47
C PRO A 59 -5.45 10.59 -5.22
N PRO A 60 -6.34 11.45 -4.70
CA PRO A 60 -6.09 12.16 -3.45
C PRO A 60 -6.10 11.17 -2.26
N ALA A 61 -5.57 11.62 -1.12
CA ALA A 61 -5.64 10.84 0.11
C ALA A 61 -7.09 10.50 0.49
N VAL A 62 -7.31 9.27 0.95
CA VAL A 62 -8.61 8.79 1.45
C VAL A 62 -8.75 9.16 2.92
N ARG A 63 -9.96 9.54 3.35
CA ARG A 63 -10.29 9.78 4.76
C ARG A 63 -11.29 8.74 5.23
N LEU A 64 -10.89 7.90 6.19
CA LEU A 64 -11.74 6.87 6.78
C LEU A 64 -12.37 7.39 8.07
N ALA A 65 -13.68 7.21 8.21
CA ALA A 65 -14.37 7.25 9.50
C ALA A 65 -14.16 5.91 10.25
N PRO A 66 -14.37 5.87 11.57
CA PRO A 66 -14.32 4.62 12.33
C PRO A 66 -15.24 3.55 11.73
N GLY A 67 -14.75 2.30 11.65
CA GLY A 67 -15.44 1.18 11.02
C GLY A 67 -15.27 1.09 9.50
N GLN A 68 -14.68 2.10 8.85
CA GLN A 68 -14.40 2.06 7.42
C GLN A 68 -13.01 1.50 7.13
N TRP A 69 -12.86 0.93 5.94
CA TRP A 69 -11.56 0.48 5.44
C TRP A 69 -11.38 0.70 3.95
N VAL A 70 -10.12 0.84 3.54
CA VAL A 70 -9.71 1.05 2.15
C VAL A 70 -8.85 -0.11 1.67
N ARG A 71 -9.06 -0.50 0.41
CA ARG A 71 -8.08 -1.26 -0.39
C ARG A 71 -7.47 -0.32 -1.41
N TRP A 72 -6.15 -0.12 -1.34
CA TRP A 72 -5.41 0.68 -2.31
C TRP A 72 -4.40 -0.20 -3.03
N GLN A 73 -4.44 -0.21 -4.35
CA GLN A 73 -3.54 -1.03 -5.16
C GLN A 73 -2.64 -0.16 -6.04
N LEU A 74 -1.35 -0.46 -6.04
CA LEU A 74 -0.35 0.22 -6.89
C LEU A 74 0.59 -0.81 -7.49
N ASN A 75 1.12 -0.50 -8.66
CA ASN A 75 2.22 -1.23 -9.26
C ASN A 75 3.39 -0.30 -9.57
N TYR A 76 4.58 -0.87 -9.61
CA TYR A 76 5.82 -0.16 -9.88
C TYR A 76 6.60 -0.95 -10.92
N ARG A 77 7.32 -0.23 -11.76
CA ARG A 77 8.34 -0.77 -12.65
C ARG A 77 9.57 0.09 -12.51
N PHE A 78 10.72 -0.50 -12.28
CA PHE A 78 11.96 0.26 -12.16
C PHE A 78 13.13 -0.58 -12.66
N SER A 79 14.05 0.04 -13.38
CA SER A 79 15.41 -0.48 -13.52
C SER A 79 16.18 -0.11 -12.26
N SER A 80 17.34 -0.72 -12.00
CA SER A 80 18.21 -0.32 -10.88
C SER A 80 18.37 1.21 -10.78
N ALA A 81 18.74 1.75 -9.61
CA ALA A 81 18.90 3.20 -9.40
C ALA A 81 19.83 3.89 -10.44
N ALA A 82 20.68 3.13 -11.15
CA ALA A 82 21.55 3.60 -12.22
C ALA A 82 21.01 3.39 -13.66
N GLY A 83 19.84 2.75 -13.83
CA GLY A 83 19.26 2.46 -15.15
C GLY A 83 19.95 1.33 -15.93
N MET A 84 20.87 0.60 -15.28
CA MET A 84 21.80 -0.33 -15.93
C MET A 84 21.42 -1.82 -15.79
N GLN A 85 20.23 -2.13 -15.28
CA GLN A 85 19.77 -3.50 -15.03
C GLN A 85 18.42 -3.75 -15.69
N ASP A 86 18.06 -5.03 -15.79
CA ASP A 86 16.74 -5.48 -16.22
C ASP A 86 15.62 -4.84 -15.38
N TRP A 87 14.42 -4.85 -15.96
CA TRP A 87 13.25 -4.28 -15.32
C TRP A 87 12.78 -5.12 -14.14
N SER A 88 12.72 -4.49 -12.97
CA SER A 88 12.02 -5.01 -11.80
C SER A 88 10.57 -4.53 -11.78
N TYR A 89 9.68 -5.40 -11.32
CA TYR A 89 8.26 -5.11 -11.16
C TYR A 89 7.85 -5.36 -9.72
N TRP A 90 6.97 -4.50 -9.20
CA TRP A 90 6.45 -4.62 -7.86
C TRP A 90 4.95 -4.30 -7.86
N TRP A 91 4.19 -4.94 -6.96
CA TRP A 91 2.80 -4.62 -6.70
C TRP A 91 2.58 -4.48 -5.19
N ASP A 92 2.01 -3.36 -4.75
CA ASP A 92 1.52 -3.19 -3.37
C ASP A 92 0.00 -3.23 -3.29
N THR A 93 -0.52 -3.92 -2.28
CA THR A 93 -1.92 -3.80 -1.85
C THR A 93 -1.95 -3.36 -0.39
N PHE A 94 -2.45 -2.16 -0.14
CA PHE A 94 -2.64 -1.62 1.19
C PHE A 94 -4.09 -1.82 1.62
N ASN A 95 -4.30 -2.68 2.62
CA ASN A 95 -5.59 -2.80 3.31
C ASN A 95 -5.48 -2.06 4.64
N VAL A 96 -6.25 -0.98 4.81
CA VAL A 96 -6.20 -0.14 6.01
C VAL A 96 -7.60 0.06 6.55
N ALA A 97 -7.85 -0.37 7.78
CA ALA A 97 -9.07 -0.11 8.52
C ALA A 97 -8.81 0.92 9.63
N TYR A 98 -9.82 1.68 10.01
CA TYR A 98 -9.73 2.66 11.09
C TYR A 98 -10.81 2.43 12.15
N GLY A 99 -10.42 2.49 13.42
CA GLY A 99 -11.30 2.19 14.55
C GLY A 99 -11.57 0.69 14.73
N PRO A 100 -12.53 0.34 15.60
CA PRO A 100 -12.93 -1.04 15.84
C PRO A 100 -13.49 -1.69 14.56
N VAL A 101 -12.94 -2.83 14.16
CA VAL A 101 -13.36 -3.63 13.01
C VAL A 101 -13.22 -5.11 13.33
N GLU A 102 -13.96 -5.95 12.60
CA GLU A 102 -13.81 -7.41 12.70
C GLU A 102 -12.43 -7.87 12.19
N ALA A 103 -11.89 -8.96 12.76
CA ALA A 103 -10.59 -9.49 12.36
C ALA A 103 -10.52 -9.86 10.86
N GLN A 104 -11.66 -10.23 10.28
CA GLN A 104 -11.80 -10.63 8.87
C GLN A 104 -12.22 -9.49 7.94
N VAL A 105 -12.19 -8.23 8.40
CA VAL A 105 -12.70 -7.08 7.63
C VAL A 105 -12.12 -6.98 6.21
N PHE A 106 -10.85 -7.35 6.02
CA PHE A 106 -10.18 -7.30 4.71
C PHE A 106 -10.58 -8.40 3.72
N LEU A 107 -11.38 -9.38 4.15
CA LEU A 107 -12.00 -10.40 3.29
C LEU A 107 -13.35 -9.95 2.73
N SER A 108 -13.89 -8.83 3.22
CA SER A 108 -15.16 -8.27 2.76
C SER A 108 -14.99 -7.30 1.58
N GLN A 109 -16.07 -6.62 1.18
CA GLN A 109 -15.98 -5.51 0.23
C GLN A 109 -15.41 -4.25 0.92
N PRO A 110 -14.40 -3.58 0.32
CA PRO A 110 -13.88 -2.35 0.88
C PRO A 110 -14.90 -1.22 0.86
N THR A 111 -14.91 -0.40 1.90
CA THR A 111 -15.68 0.86 1.89
C THR A 111 -15.18 1.80 0.80
N VAL A 112 -13.86 1.81 0.58
CA VAL A 112 -13.21 2.57 -0.49
C VAL A 112 -12.23 1.67 -1.23
N HIS A 113 -12.36 1.58 -2.55
CA HIS A 113 -11.37 0.92 -3.41
C HIS A 113 -10.66 1.98 -4.24
N VAL A 114 -9.33 2.00 -4.18
CA VAL A 114 -8.50 2.86 -5.01
C VAL A 114 -7.60 1.97 -5.87
N ASP A 115 -7.86 1.99 -7.17
CA ASP A 115 -7.00 1.37 -8.16
C ASP A 115 -6.07 2.43 -8.76
N GLU A 116 -4.81 2.43 -8.32
CA GLU A 116 -3.75 3.31 -8.80
C GLU A 116 -2.69 2.52 -9.58
N ARG A 117 -3.07 1.35 -10.11
CA ARG A 117 -2.23 0.59 -11.02
C ARG A 117 -2.21 1.29 -12.38
N GLY A 118 -1.02 1.41 -12.97
CA GLY A 118 -0.84 1.95 -14.32
C GLY A 118 -0.45 0.86 -15.33
N PRO A 119 -0.49 1.19 -16.63
CA PRO A 119 0.02 0.30 -17.67
C PRO A 119 1.53 0.12 -17.51
N LEU A 120 2.01 -1.12 -17.61
CA LEU A 120 3.44 -1.46 -17.46
C LEU A 120 4.17 -1.64 -18.80
N ARG A 121 3.48 -1.39 -19.91
CA ARG A 121 3.94 -1.59 -21.30
C ARG A 121 4.02 -0.27 -22.03
#